data_AF-D4MWF8-F1
#
_entry.id   AF-D4MWF8-F1
#
_cell.length_a   1.000
_cell.length_b   1.000
_cell.length_c   1.000
_cell.angle_alpha   90.00
_cell.angle_beta   90.00
_cell.angle_gamma   90.00
#
_symmetry.space_group_name_H-M   'P 1'
#
loop_
_entity.id
_entity.type
_entity.pdbx_description
1 polymer ?
#
loop_
_entity_poly.entity_id
_entity_poly.type
_entity_poly.pdbx_seq_one_letter_code
_entity_poly.pdbx_strand_id
1 'polypeptide(L)'
;MWYKTDLMEQILTSESAKQMIDYVSPIYGKSRIGLWLFQVIGLEIDDVKTICEDIFDQIFVDRATWGLPIWEKEYGITPLPDQTIEQRRTQILQMRIKRPLNPKRFEKIIEALSGVETKLIENTAKNTFQVNLYGEVNNYDEVVRRIDELKPAHLLCDIRVSYVIESETALNYAIVSGSCEYSSSIVSEV
;
A
#
# COMPACT_ATOMS: atom_id res chain seq x y z
N MET A 1 -28.72 28.86 -16.14
CA MET A 1 -29.88 29.75 -15.91
C MET A 1 -30.31 30.48 -17.17
N TRP A 2 -31.29 29.89 -17.89
CA TRP A 2 -31.87 30.45 -19.13
C TRP A 2 -33.04 31.41 -18.88
N TYR A 3 -33.49 31.53 -17.62
CA TYR A 3 -34.53 32.44 -17.16
C TYR A 3 -34.16 33.01 -15.79
N LYS A 4 -34.25 34.34 -15.62
CA LYS A 4 -33.94 35.04 -14.37
C LYS A 4 -35.04 36.03 -14.01
N THR A 5 -35.22 36.24 -12.72
CA THR A 5 -36.10 37.28 -12.19
C THR A 5 -35.40 38.01 -11.06
N ASP A 6 -35.76 39.27 -10.84
CA ASP A 6 -35.21 40.09 -9.75
C ASP A 6 -35.40 39.42 -8.38
N LEU A 7 -36.52 38.71 -8.20
CA LEU A 7 -36.83 38.02 -6.95
C LEU A 7 -35.91 36.82 -6.70
N MET A 8 -35.56 36.08 -7.76
CA MET A 8 -34.59 34.98 -7.67
C MET A 8 -33.21 35.49 -7.27
N GLU A 9 -32.75 36.59 -7.86
CA GLU A 9 -31.43 37.17 -7.56
C GLU A 9 -31.35 37.73 -6.14
N GLN A 10 -32.47 38.21 -5.59
CA GLN A 10 -32.54 38.70 -4.21
C GLN A 10 -32.57 37.58 -3.16
N ILE A 11 -33.24 36.46 -3.44
CA ILE A 11 -33.49 35.39 -2.45
C ILE A 11 -32.46 34.26 -2.55
N LEU A 12 -32.07 33.86 -3.76
CA LEU A 12 -31.21 32.69 -3.98
C LEU A 12 -29.74 33.10 -3.84
N THR A 13 -29.17 32.84 -2.66
CA THR A 13 -27.75 33.06 -2.39
C THR A 13 -26.92 31.78 -2.53
N SER A 14 -27.51 30.62 -2.20
CA SER A 14 -26.86 29.30 -2.29
C SER A 14 -26.61 28.90 -3.75
N GLU A 15 -25.45 28.32 -4.03
CA GLU A 15 -25.13 27.83 -5.38
C GLU A 15 -25.98 26.62 -5.74
N SER A 16 -26.21 25.69 -4.80
CA SER A 16 -27.12 24.57 -5.01
C SER A 16 -28.57 25.03 -5.21
N ALA A 17 -29.02 26.09 -4.53
CA ALA A 17 -30.35 26.65 -4.77
C ALA A 17 -30.50 27.22 -6.19
N LYS A 18 -29.48 27.93 -6.68
CA LYS A 18 -29.42 28.44 -8.07
C LYS A 18 -29.35 27.32 -9.10
N GLN A 19 -28.70 26.20 -8.78
CA GLN A 19 -28.72 25.02 -9.64
C GLN A 19 -30.10 24.37 -9.63
N MET A 20 -30.73 24.22 -8.46
CA MET A 20 -32.02 23.57 -8.30
C MET A 20 -33.13 24.28 -9.07
N ILE A 21 -33.13 25.62 -9.07
CA ILE A 21 -34.15 26.41 -9.76
C ILE A 21 -34.09 26.23 -11.29
N ASP A 22 -32.93 25.87 -11.85
CA ASP A 22 -32.78 25.60 -13.29
C ASP A 22 -33.49 24.31 -13.73
N TYR A 23 -33.78 23.40 -12.79
CA TYR A 23 -34.46 22.13 -13.05
C TYR A 23 -35.98 22.18 -12.85
N VAL A 24 -36.53 23.29 -12.34
CA VAL A 24 -37.97 23.44 -12.08
C VAL A 24 -38.61 24.43 -13.05
N SER A 25 -39.94 24.37 -13.15
CA SER A 25 -40.68 25.25 -14.06
C SER A 25 -40.49 26.74 -13.71
N PRO A 26 -40.35 27.64 -14.71
CA PRO A 26 -40.15 29.08 -14.50
C PRO A 26 -41.21 29.78 -13.65
N ILE A 27 -42.40 29.18 -13.47
CA ILE A 27 -43.47 29.71 -12.62
C ILE A 27 -42.99 29.98 -11.19
N TYR A 28 -42.02 29.20 -10.70
CA TYR A 28 -41.49 29.34 -9.34
C TYR A 28 -40.58 30.57 -9.19
N GLY A 29 -40.06 31.15 -10.28
CA GLY A 29 -39.26 32.37 -10.23
C GLY A 29 -40.02 33.59 -9.67
N LYS A 30 -41.35 33.57 -9.71
CA LYS A 30 -42.20 34.62 -9.12
C LYS A 30 -42.76 34.25 -7.76
N SER A 31 -42.56 33.01 -7.30
CA SER A 31 -43.10 32.52 -6.02
C SER A 31 -42.11 32.77 -4.90
N ARG A 32 -42.39 33.77 -4.05
CA ARG A 32 -41.54 34.10 -2.90
C ARG A 32 -41.36 32.91 -1.95
N ILE A 33 -42.42 32.15 -1.70
CA ILE A 33 -42.38 30.96 -0.82
C ILE A 33 -41.54 29.86 -1.46
N GLY A 34 -41.73 29.61 -2.77
CA GLY A 34 -40.97 28.60 -3.49
C GLY A 34 -39.46 28.90 -3.48
N LEU A 35 -39.10 30.16 -3.75
CA LEU A 35 -37.69 30.58 -3.75
C LEU A 35 -37.03 30.45 -2.37
N TRP A 36 -37.73 30.83 -1.30
CA TRP A 36 -37.22 30.63 0.06
C TRP A 36 -37.07 29.15 0.41
N LEU A 37 -38.01 28.30 -0.03
CA LEU A 37 -37.89 26.86 0.15
C LEU A 37 -36.64 26.30 -0.56
N PHE A 38 -36.43 26.67 -1.83
CA PHE A 38 -35.24 26.25 -2.57
C PHE A 38 -33.94 26.79 -1.96
N GLN A 39 -33.97 28.01 -1.43
CA GLN A 39 -32.82 28.59 -0.74
C GLN A 39 -32.44 27.79 0.51
N VAL A 40 -33.40 27.46 1.37
CA VAL A 40 -33.12 26.67 2.59
C VAL A 40 -32.61 25.28 2.23
N ILE A 41 -33.25 24.61 1.27
CA ILE A 41 -32.78 23.29 0.81
C ILE A 41 -31.37 23.39 0.19
N GLY A 42 -31.10 24.44 -0.58
CA GLY A 42 -29.81 24.65 -1.20
C GLY A 42 -28.67 24.83 -0.20
N LEU A 43 -28.91 25.55 0.91
CA LEU A 43 -27.93 25.69 1.99
C LEU A 43 -27.55 24.33 2.59
N GLU A 44 -28.53 23.50 2.92
CA GLU A 44 -28.28 22.15 3.46
C GLU A 44 -27.51 21.28 2.44
N ILE A 45 -27.82 21.40 1.14
CA ILE A 45 -27.10 20.67 0.10
C ILE A 45 -25.65 21.16 -0.05
N ASP A 46 -25.41 22.47 0.04
CA ASP A 46 -24.05 23.03 -0.02
C ASP A 46 -23.19 22.53 1.16
N ASP A 47 -23.78 22.43 2.35
CA ASP A 47 -23.11 21.87 3.53
C ASP A 47 -22.80 20.37 3.34
N VAL A 48 -23.77 19.59 2.85
CA VAL A 48 -23.57 18.17 2.54
C VAL A 48 -22.49 17.97 1.47
N LYS A 49 -22.47 18.80 0.42
CA LYS A 49 -21.41 18.76 -0.60
C LYS A 49 -20.04 18.98 0.01
N THR A 50 -19.91 19.97 0.88
CA THR A 50 -18.66 20.26 1.60
C THR A 50 -18.19 19.06 2.43
N ILE A 51 -19.12 18.41 3.14
CA ILE A 51 -18.83 17.21 3.93
C ILE A 51 -18.39 16.05 3.02
N CYS A 52 -19.09 15.83 1.91
CA CYS A 52 -18.72 14.80 0.94
C CYS A 52 -17.32 15.04 0.37
N GLU A 53 -17.00 16.27 -0.01
CA GLU A 53 -15.68 16.65 -0.51
C GLU A 53 -14.59 16.39 0.53
N ASP A 54 -14.80 16.75 1.79
CA ASP A 54 -13.85 16.45 2.88
C ASP A 54 -13.65 14.93 3.07
N ILE A 55 -14.73 14.14 3.01
CA ILE A 55 -14.63 12.66 3.06
C ILE A 55 -13.78 12.14 1.89
N PHE A 56 -13.97 12.65 0.68
CA PHE A 56 -13.15 12.25 -0.47
C PHE A 56 -11.68 12.59 -0.26
N ASP A 57 -11.37 13.74 0.32
CA ASP A 57 -9.98 14.09 0.66
C ASP A 57 -9.38 13.15 1.71
N GLN A 58 -10.19 12.60 2.63
CA GLN A 58 -9.71 11.60 3.60
C GLN A 58 -9.39 10.23 2.98
N ILE A 59 -9.97 9.89 1.83
CA ILE A 59 -9.69 8.63 1.12
C ILE A 59 -8.26 8.65 0.54
N PHE A 60 -7.72 9.81 0.21
CA PHE A 60 -6.36 9.89 -0.32
C PHE A 60 -5.37 10.20 0.80
N VAL A 61 -4.42 9.29 1.04
CA VAL A 61 -3.39 9.45 2.10
C VAL A 61 -2.68 10.79 2.01
N ASP A 62 -2.40 11.29 0.80
CA ASP A 62 -1.70 12.57 0.58
C ASP A 62 -2.48 13.78 1.11
N ARG A 63 -3.82 13.68 1.18
CA ARG A 63 -4.72 14.75 1.62
C ARG A 63 -5.37 14.48 2.98
N ALA A 64 -5.37 13.23 3.43
CA ALA A 64 -5.99 12.82 4.68
C ALA A 64 -5.42 13.56 5.89
N THR A 65 -6.30 14.12 6.72
CA THR A 65 -5.97 14.83 7.97
C THR A 65 -6.46 14.02 9.15
N TRP A 66 -7.77 14.03 9.39
CA TRP A 66 -8.41 13.26 10.45
C TRP A 66 -8.63 11.80 10.08
N GLY A 67 -8.54 11.43 8.80
CA GLY A 67 -8.61 10.04 8.33
C GLY A 67 -7.35 9.21 8.58
N LEU A 68 -6.22 9.82 8.98
CA LEU A 68 -4.94 9.11 9.18
C LEU A 68 -4.98 7.96 10.21
N PRO A 69 -5.66 8.07 11.37
CA PRO A 69 -5.76 6.97 12.32
C PRO A 69 -6.42 5.71 11.73
N ILE A 70 -7.33 5.87 10.76
CA ILE A 70 -7.99 4.75 10.08
C ILE A 70 -6.97 4.02 9.20
N TRP A 71 -6.19 4.77 8.43
CA TRP A 71 -5.09 4.23 7.62
C TRP A 71 -4.02 3.53 8.45
N GLU A 72 -3.65 4.12 9.58
CA GLU A 72 -2.67 3.54 10.49
C GLU A 72 -3.13 2.20 11.07
N LYS A 73 -4.41 2.12 11.44
CA LYS A 73 -5.02 0.87 11.89
C LYS A 73 -4.97 -0.22 10.81
N GLU A 74 -5.27 0.13 9.55
CA GLU A 74 -5.25 -0.81 8.44
C GLU A 74 -3.85 -1.37 8.16
N TYR A 75 -2.82 -0.54 8.26
CA TYR A 75 -1.43 -0.97 8.05
C TYR A 75 -0.70 -1.41 9.32
N GLY A 76 -1.38 -1.48 10.47
CA GLY A 76 -0.79 -1.86 11.75
C GLY A 76 0.29 -0.89 12.25
N ILE A 77 0.21 0.38 11.86
CA ILE A 77 1.17 1.43 12.25
C ILE A 77 0.69 2.04 13.56
N THR A 78 1.60 2.16 14.55
CA THR A 78 1.35 2.95 15.77
C THR A 78 2.07 4.29 15.64
N PRO A 79 1.35 5.42 15.52
CA PRO A 79 1.99 6.73 15.42
C PRO A 79 2.66 7.09 16.75
N LEU A 80 3.82 7.75 16.66
CA LEU A 80 4.47 8.34 17.82
C LEU A 80 3.78 9.66 18.21
N PRO A 81 3.78 10.05 19.50
CA PRO A 81 3.07 11.25 19.96
C PRO A 81 3.48 12.55 19.27
N ASP A 82 4.75 12.66 18.86
CA ASP A 82 5.35 13.90 18.35
C ASP A 82 5.44 13.96 16.81
N GLN A 83 4.81 13.02 16.09
CA GLN A 83 4.87 12.99 14.63
C GLN A 83 3.97 14.04 13.98
N THR A 84 4.50 14.71 12.96
CA THR A 84 3.70 15.63 12.14
C THR A 84 2.79 14.85 11.17
N ILE A 85 1.70 15.48 10.71
CA ILE A 85 0.77 14.89 9.73
C ILE A 85 1.53 14.40 8.49
N GLU A 86 2.47 15.20 7.97
CA GLU A 86 3.26 14.84 6.78
C GLU A 86 4.17 13.62 7.00
N GLN A 87 4.75 13.48 8.19
CA GLN A 87 5.53 12.29 8.55
C GLN A 87 4.65 11.04 8.59
N ARG A 88 3.45 11.16 9.17
CA ARG A 88 2.46 10.07 9.23
C ARG A 88 2.01 9.64 7.84
N ARG A 89 1.69 10.61 6.96
CA ARG A 89 1.37 10.36 5.54
C ARG A 89 2.50 9.62 4.82
N THR A 90 3.74 10.09 5.00
CA THR A 90 4.93 9.45 4.40
C THR A 90 5.09 8.01 4.85
N GLN A 91 4.87 7.73 6.14
CA GLN A 91 4.97 6.38 6.69
C GLN A 91 3.92 5.44 6.09
N ILE A 92 2.66 5.88 6.00
CA ILE A 92 1.58 5.11 5.37
C ILE A 92 1.88 4.87 3.88
N LEU A 93 2.37 5.89 3.16
CA LEU A 93 2.75 5.75 1.75
C LEU A 93 3.87 4.74 1.54
N GLN A 94 4.87 4.71 2.43
CA GLN A 94 5.95 3.73 2.37
C GLN A 94 5.45 2.29 2.51
N MET A 95 4.46 2.05 3.38
CA MET A 95 3.84 0.74 3.54
C MET A 95 2.99 0.35 2.32
N ARG A 96 2.36 1.34 1.67
CA ARG A 96 1.54 1.12 0.47
C ARG A 96 2.37 0.79 -0.77
N ILE A 97 3.59 1.33 -0.86
CA ILE A 97 4.52 1.02 -1.95
C ILE A 97 5.12 -0.37 -1.73
N LYS A 98 4.53 -1.39 -2.37
CA LYS A 98 5.17 -2.69 -2.57
C LYS A 98 6.39 -2.50 -3.48
N ARG A 99 7.55 -2.27 -2.88
CA ARG A 99 8.79 -2.18 -3.65
C ARG A 99 9.11 -3.56 -4.25
N PRO A 100 9.41 -3.65 -5.56
CA PRO A 100 9.81 -4.91 -6.16
C PRO A 100 11.07 -5.43 -5.46
N LEU A 101 11.09 -6.73 -5.22
CA LEU A 101 12.22 -7.43 -4.63
C LEU A 101 13.28 -7.63 -5.72
N ASN A 102 14.15 -6.64 -5.90
CA ASN A 102 15.30 -6.75 -6.80
C ASN A 102 16.31 -7.77 -6.23
N PRO A 103 16.97 -8.59 -7.06
CA PRO A 103 18.08 -9.46 -6.68
C PRO A 103 19.06 -8.89 -5.66
N LYS A 104 19.60 -7.69 -5.92
CA LYS A 104 20.57 -7.03 -5.00
C LYS A 104 19.96 -6.69 -3.64
N ARG A 105 18.66 -6.45 -3.60
CA ARG A 105 17.96 -6.16 -2.36
C ARG A 105 17.70 -7.44 -1.58
N PHE A 106 17.39 -8.53 -2.28
CA PHE A 106 17.28 -9.85 -1.68
C PHE A 106 18.60 -10.27 -1.04
N GLU A 107 19.73 -10.13 -1.77
CA GLU A 107 21.08 -10.36 -1.23
C GLU A 107 21.29 -9.60 0.08
N LYS A 108 21.11 -8.27 0.08
CA LYS A 108 21.28 -7.45 1.30
C LYS A 108 20.41 -7.86 2.48
N ILE A 109 19.17 -8.29 2.23
CA ILE A 109 18.27 -8.75 3.31
C ILE A 109 18.81 -10.05 3.92
N ILE A 110 19.26 -10.98 3.08
CA ILE A 110 19.80 -12.26 3.53
C ILE A 110 21.18 -12.08 4.18
N GLU A 111 22.04 -11.21 3.67
CA GLU A 111 23.33 -10.85 4.28
C GLU A 111 23.12 -10.28 5.70
N ALA A 112 22.17 -9.36 5.86
CA ALA A 112 21.87 -8.77 7.16
C ALA A 112 21.32 -9.78 8.18
N LEU A 113 20.62 -10.82 7.72
CA LEU A 113 20.06 -11.88 8.57
C LEU A 113 21.08 -12.97 8.91
N SER A 114 21.84 -13.40 7.92
CA SER A 114 22.77 -14.53 8.02
C SER A 114 24.14 -14.12 8.56
N GLY A 115 24.51 -12.83 8.42
CA GLY A 115 25.83 -12.32 8.79
C GLY A 115 26.94 -12.70 7.82
N VAL A 116 26.62 -13.31 6.68
CA VAL A 116 27.59 -13.82 5.69
C VAL A 116 27.34 -13.20 4.31
N GLU A 117 28.41 -13.12 3.50
CA GLU A 117 28.30 -12.64 2.12
C GLU A 117 27.35 -13.56 1.33
N THR A 118 26.36 -12.96 0.67
CA THR A 118 25.31 -13.69 -0.05
C THR A 118 25.28 -13.25 -1.51
N LYS A 119 25.30 -14.23 -2.42
CA LYS A 119 25.18 -13.97 -3.86
C LYS A 119 23.99 -14.71 -4.45
N LEU A 120 23.16 -13.97 -5.17
CA LEU A 120 21.98 -14.48 -5.87
C LEU A 120 22.30 -14.68 -7.37
N ILE A 121 22.04 -15.88 -7.86
CA ILE A 121 22.23 -16.24 -9.27
C ILE A 121 20.87 -16.62 -9.85
N GLU A 122 20.36 -15.82 -10.79
CA GLU A 122 19.11 -16.13 -11.49
C GLU A 122 19.38 -17.05 -12.68
N ASN A 123 18.81 -18.25 -12.69
CA ASN A 123 18.89 -19.17 -13.82
C ASN A 123 17.60 -19.05 -14.65
N THR A 124 17.66 -18.25 -15.73
CA THR A 124 16.50 -17.94 -16.59
C THR A 124 15.86 -19.16 -17.26
N ALA A 125 16.61 -20.25 -17.47
CA ALA A 125 16.13 -21.40 -18.26
C ALA A 125 15.22 -22.39 -17.52
N LYS A 126 15.18 -22.37 -16.18
CA LYS A 126 14.47 -23.39 -15.37
C LYS A 126 13.55 -22.82 -14.28
N ASN A 127 13.22 -21.52 -14.31
CA ASN A 127 12.48 -20.84 -13.23
C ASN A 127 13.11 -21.07 -11.85
N THR A 128 14.44 -21.17 -11.82
CA THR A 128 15.22 -21.44 -10.60
C THR A 128 16.11 -20.25 -10.32
N PHE A 129 16.27 -19.89 -9.06
CA PHE A 129 17.36 -19.04 -8.61
C PHE A 129 18.15 -19.74 -7.52
N GLN A 130 19.42 -19.37 -7.39
CA GLN A 130 20.34 -19.96 -6.44
C GLN A 130 20.83 -18.89 -5.48
N VAL A 131 20.80 -19.22 -4.19
CA VAL A 131 21.31 -18.37 -3.11
C VAL A 131 22.56 -19.02 -2.56
N ASN A 132 23.71 -18.40 -2.81
CA ASN A 132 24.99 -18.87 -2.29
C ASN A 132 25.34 -18.06 -1.03
N LEU A 133 25.53 -18.77 0.09
CA LEU A 133 25.94 -18.23 1.38
C LEU A 133 27.41 -18.62 1.62
N TYR A 134 28.28 -17.63 1.80
CA TYR A 134 29.71 -17.84 2.00
C TYR A 134 30.10 -17.61 3.47
N GLY A 135 30.05 -18.66 4.29
CA GLY A 135 30.43 -18.61 5.70
C GLY A 135 29.58 -19.50 6.61
N GLU A 136 29.83 -19.37 7.91
CA GLU A 136 29.05 -20.06 8.95
C GLU A 136 27.75 -19.28 9.23
N VAL A 137 26.62 -19.94 8.99
CA VAL A 137 25.29 -19.32 9.15
C VAL A 137 24.75 -19.68 10.53
N ASN A 138 24.70 -18.69 11.42
CA ASN A 138 24.31 -18.91 12.83
C ASN A 138 22.85 -19.37 13.00
N ASN A 139 21.94 -19.00 12.09
CA ASN A 139 20.51 -19.33 12.19
C ASN A 139 19.94 -19.73 10.83
N TYR A 140 20.33 -20.91 10.35
CA TYR A 140 19.96 -21.40 9.02
C TYR A 140 18.44 -21.51 8.83
N ASP A 141 17.71 -22.03 9.83
CA ASP A 141 16.25 -22.22 9.74
C ASP A 141 15.49 -20.90 9.57
N GLU A 142 15.92 -19.85 10.25
CA GLU A 142 15.33 -18.51 10.11
C GLU A 142 15.63 -17.90 8.74
N VAL A 143 16.84 -18.13 8.23
CA VAL A 143 17.23 -17.70 6.86
C VAL A 143 16.36 -18.41 5.82
N VAL A 144 16.17 -19.74 5.95
CA VAL A 144 15.32 -20.52 5.04
C VAL A 144 13.86 -20.04 5.11
N ARG A 145 13.30 -19.85 6.30
CA ARG A 145 11.92 -19.33 6.47
C ARG A 145 11.77 -17.97 5.79
N ARG A 146 12.75 -17.08 5.98
CA ARG A 146 12.71 -15.75 5.37
C ARG A 146 12.84 -15.81 3.84
N ILE A 147 13.70 -16.67 3.32
CA ILE A 147 13.83 -16.90 1.89
C ILE A 147 12.49 -17.35 1.31
N ASP A 148 11.79 -18.27 1.98
CA ASP A 148 10.50 -18.78 1.49
C ASP A 148 9.39 -17.71 1.50
N GLU A 149 9.33 -16.87 2.54
CA GLU A 149 8.42 -15.72 2.62
C GLU A 149 8.66 -14.68 1.50
N LEU A 150 9.91 -14.47 1.12
CA LEU A 150 10.32 -13.47 0.13
C LEU A 150 10.32 -14.03 -1.30
N LYS A 151 10.44 -15.35 -1.45
CA LYS A 151 10.50 -16.05 -2.73
C LYS A 151 9.18 -15.91 -3.48
N PRO A 152 9.20 -15.50 -4.77
CA PRO A 152 8.02 -15.62 -5.61
C PRO A 152 7.57 -17.08 -5.72
N ALA A 153 6.28 -17.35 -5.52
CA ALA A 153 5.76 -18.73 -5.48
C ALA A 153 6.10 -19.57 -6.72
N HIS A 154 6.22 -18.95 -7.89
CA HIS A 154 6.51 -19.61 -9.17
C HIS A 154 8.00 -19.89 -9.43
N LEU A 155 8.91 -19.44 -8.55
CA LEU A 155 10.35 -19.67 -8.68
C LEU A 155 10.82 -20.73 -7.69
N LEU A 156 11.70 -21.63 -8.13
CA LEU A 156 12.37 -22.60 -7.27
C LEU A 156 13.66 -21.99 -6.70
N CYS A 157 13.94 -22.24 -5.42
CA CYS A 157 15.14 -21.76 -4.74
C CYS A 157 16.07 -22.93 -4.41
N ASP A 158 17.33 -22.83 -4.84
CA ASP A 158 18.42 -23.74 -4.46
C ASP A 158 19.36 -22.99 -3.51
N ILE A 159 19.48 -23.44 -2.26
CA ILE A 159 20.31 -22.79 -1.24
C ILE A 159 21.61 -23.58 -1.10
N ARG A 160 22.74 -22.90 -1.30
CA ARG A 160 24.08 -23.49 -1.19
C ARG A 160 24.88 -22.77 -0.12
N VAL A 161 25.30 -23.52 0.89
CA VAL A 161 26.21 -23.00 1.92
C VAL A 161 27.61 -23.50 1.61
N SER A 162 28.55 -22.56 1.52
CA SER A 162 29.98 -22.84 1.36
C SER A 162 30.72 -22.27 2.56
N TYR A 163 31.43 -23.12 3.30
CA TYR A 163 32.33 -22.71 4.38
C TYR A 163 33.73 -23.25 4.10
N VAL A 164 34.74 -22.46 4.47
CA VAL A 164 36.14 -22.85 4.38
C VAL A 164 36.50 -23.56 5.68
N ILE A 165 36.81 -24.85 5.61
CA ILE A 165 37.46 -25.56 6.72
C ILE A 165 38.97 -25.43 6.51
N GLU A 166 39.65 -24.66 7.35
CA GLU A 166 41.10 -24.72 7.42
C GLU A 166 41.50 -26.05 8.09
N SER A 167 41.90 -27.03 7.29
CA SER A 167 42.64 -28.19 7.76
C SER A 167 44.11 -28.02 7.37
N GLU A 168 45.04 -28.43 8.24
CA GLU A 168 46.49 -28.16 8.16
C GLU A 168 47.20 -28.55 6.84
N THR A 169 46.52 -29.13 5.84
CA THR A 169 47.13 -29.48 4.54
C THR A 169 46.25 -29.28 3.29
N ALA A 170 45.01 -28.80 3.36
CA ALA A 170 44.23 -28.49 2.16
C ALA A 170 43.02 -27.58 2.44
N LEU A 171 42.79 -26.60 1.56
CA LEU A 171 41.53 -25.86 1.44
C LEU A 171 40.44 -26.79 0.92
N ASN A 172 39.61 -27.34 1.81
CA ASN A 172 38.46 -28.15 1.43
C ASN A 172 37.18 -27.31 1.52
N TYR A 173 36.51 -27.11 0.37
CA TYR A 173 35.17 -26.53 0.31
C TYR A 173 34.14 -27.65 0.49
N ALA A 174 33.36 -27.63 1.57
CA ALA A 174 32.18 -28.47 1.70
C ALA A 174 30.97 -27.72 1.15
N ILE A 175 30.37 -28.22 0.07
CA ILE A 175 29.11 -27.69 -0.48
C ILE A 175 27.97 -28.48 0.13
N VAL A 176 27.23 -27.86 1.04
CA VAL A 176 25.95 -28.40 1.50
C VAL A 176 24.86 -27.80 0.62
N SER A 177 24.32 -28.61 -0.30
CA SER A 177 23.16 -28.25 -1.11
C SER A 177 21.89 -28.71 -0.40
N GLY A 178 21.09 -27.76 0.10
CA GLY A 178 19.73 -28.01 0.54
C GLY A 178 18.77 -27.62 -0.57
N SER A 179 18.16 -28.59 -1.24
CA SER A 179 17.03 -28.31 -2.12
C SER A 179 15.82 -28.00 -1.24
N CYS A 180 15.25 -26.80 -1.40
CA CYS A 180 14.01 -26.43 -0.74
C CYS A 180 12.84 -27.11 -1.48
N GLU A 181 12.70 -28.43 -1.33
CA GLU A 181 11.57 -29.19 -1.84
C GLU A 181 10.48 -29.26 -0.77
N TYR A 182 9.73 -28.17 -0.58
CA TYR A 182 8.40 -28.28 0.00
C TYR A 182 7.39 -28.27 -1.15
N SER A 183 7.22 -29.45 -1.75
CA SER A 183 6.04 -29.74 -2.55
C SER A 183 4.83 -29.61 -1.61
N SER A 184 4.03 -28.57 -1.79
CA SER A 184 2.66 -28.58 -1.32
C SER A 184 1.93 -29.67 -2.09
N SER A 185 2.02 -30.91 -1.60
CA SER A 185 1.20 -32.01 -2.06
C SER A 185 -0.25 -31.64 -1.78
N ILE A 186 -0.93 -31.09 -2.80
CA ILE A 186 -2.38 -31.17 -2.87
C ILE A 186 -2.68 -32.65 -3.07
N VAL A 187 -2.87 -33.35 -1.96
CA VAL A 187 -3.60 -34.59 -1.92
C VAL A 187 -5.06 -34.21 -2.14
N SER A 188 -5.57 -34.36 -3.36
CA SER A 188 -6.99 -34.66 -3.52
C SER A 188 -7.09 -36.16 -3.73
N GLU A 189 -7.36 -36.86 -2.64
CA GLU A 189 -7.99 -38.17 -2.71
C GLU A 189 -9.44 -38.00 -3.19
N VAL A 190 -9.83 -38.97 -4.03
CA VAL A 190 -11.14 -39.26 -4.66
C VAL A 190 -11.44 -38.52 -5.97
#